data_AF-A0A538MYX1-F1
#
_entry.id   AF-A0A538MYX1-F1
#
_cell.length_a   1.000
_cell.length_b   1.000
_cell.length_c   1.000
_cell.angle_alpha   90.00
_cell.angle_beta   90.00
_cell.angle_gamma   90.00
#
_symmetry.space_group_name_H-M   'P 1'
#
loop_
_entity.id
_entity.type
_entity.pdbx_description
1 polymer ?
#
loop_
_entity_poly.entity_id
_entity_poly.type
_entity_poly.pdbx_seq_one_letter_code
_entity_poly.pdbx_strand_id
1 'polypeptide(L)'
;MGGVAIALLPWTVYLSITLPPRHESVHWDIVWPGLDVGIALAVAVTVVALVRLSVKLPIYASIAGTLLLCDAWFDTVTSQPGWELAWAAAEALVAELPLAAFCFWIAFDAESVAMARRFVRAAASTSRSEATG
;
A
#
# COMPACT_ATOMS: atom_id res chain seq x y z
N MET A 1 0.58 -13.30 14.45
CA MET A 1 -0.03 -12.04 14.00
C MET A 1 -0.88 -11.36 15.08
N GLY A 2 -1.90 -12.01 15.64
CA GLY A 2 -2.74 -11.38 16.70
C GLY A 2 -1.96 -10.89 17.94
N GLY A 3 -1.01 -11.67 18.45
CA GLY A 3 -0.16 -11.25 19.57
C GLY A 3 0.75 -10.05 19.26
N VAL A 4 1.21 -9.91 18.01
CA VAL A 4 2.01 -8.74 17.58
C VAL A 4 1.15 -7.49 17.54
N ALA A 5 -0.07 -7.58 17.00
CA ALA A 5 -1.01 -6.46 16.99
C ALA A 5 -1.37 -5.99 18.41
N ILE A 6 -1.62 -6.94 19.33
CA ILE A 6 -1.89 -6.63 20.74
C ILE A 6 -0.67 -6.00 21.42
N ALA A 7 0.55 -6.46 21.11
CA ALA A 7 1.78 -5.91 21.69
C ALA A 7 2.13 -4.51 21.14
N LEU A 8 1.75 -4.21 19.90
CA LEU A 8 1.98 -2.89 19.31
C LEU A 8 1.16 -1.79 19.99
N LEU A 9 -0.09 -2.06 20.38
CA LEU A 9 -0.95 -1.07 21.05
C LEU A 9 -0.32 -0.44 22.32
N PRO A 10 0.11 -1.21 23.34
CA PRO A 10 0.73 -0.64 24.53
C PRO A 10 2.07 0.02 24.22
N TRP A 11 2.83 -0.50 23.24
CA TRP A 11 4.07 0.13 22.82
C TRP A 11 3.85 1.50 22.18
N THR A 12 2.86 1.65 21.29
CA THR A 12 2.49 2.93 20.70
C THR A 12 2.04 3.95 21.74
N VAL A 13 1.27 3.52 22.75
CA VAL A 13 0.87 4.38 23.89
C VAL A 13 2.08 4.79 24.73
N TYR A 14 2.98 3.86 24.99
CA TYR A 14 4.22 4.17 25.71
C TYR A 14 5.06 5.21 24.96
N LEU A 15 5.22 5.06 23.64
CA LEU A 15 5.95 6.01 22.81
C LEU A 15 5.29 7.39 22.80
N SER A 16 3.96 7.50 22.70
CA SER A 16 3.29 8.80 22.66
C SER A 16 3.44 9.61 23.95
N ILE A 17 3.66 8.95 25.09
CA ILE A 17 3.85 9.60 26.40
C ILE A 17 5.33 9.92 26.64
N THR A 18 6.25 9.10 26.13
CA THR A 18 7.69 9.19 26.45
C THR A 18 8.52 9.96 25.43
N LEU A 19 8.04 10.10 24.18
CA LEU A 19 8.79 10.86 23.18
C LEU A 19 8.79 12.36 23.51
N PRO A 20 9.95 13.04 23.37
CA PRO A 20 10.02 14.48 23.46
C PRO A 20 9.10 15.15 22.42
N PRO A 21 8.37 16.22 22.77
CA PRO A 21 7.54 16.96 21.82
C PRO A 21 8.33 17.59 20.66
N ARG A 22 9.64 17.72 20.80
CA ARG A 22 10.56 18.25 19.79
C ARG A 22 11.77 17.34 19.71
N HIS A 23 11.97 16.74 18.55
CA HIS A 23 13.15 15.96 18.22
C HIS A 23 13.65 16.43 16.86
N GLU A 24 14.86 16.97 16.81
CA GLU A 24 15.52 17.27 15.54
C GLU A 24 16.16 15.99 15.00
N SER A 25 15.73 15.59 13.80
CA SER A 25 16.22 14.38 13.14
C SER A 25 17.45 14.71 12.31
N VAL A 26 18.58 14.09 12.63
CA VAL A 26 19.86 14.32 11.91
C VAL A 26 19.79 13.95 10.44
N HIS A 27 18.98 12.95 10.08
CA HIS A 27 18.89 12.39 8.72
C HIS A 27 17.58 12.74 8.01
N TRP A 28 17.00 13.92 8.31
CA TRP A 28 15.75 14.37 7.69
C TRP A 28 15.82 14.41 6.15
N ASP A 29 17.00 14.77 5.64
CA ASP A 29 17.36 14.79 4.23
C ASP A 29 17.38 13.41 3.56
N ILE A 30 17.39 12.32 4.33
CA ILE A 30 17.35 10.95 3.83
C ILE A 30 15.95 10.34 3.99
N VAL A 31 15.26 10.65 5.09
CA VAL A 31 13.94 10.08 5.41
C VAL A 31 12.92 10.41 4.33
N TRP A 32 12.83 11.67 3.93
CA TRP A 32 11.82 12.12 2.98
C TRP A 32 12.08 11.58 1.56
N PRO A 33 13.26 11.79 0.93
CA PRO A 33 13.53 11.20 -0.39
C PRO A 33 13.56 9.66 -0.40
N GLY A 34 13.86 9.04 0.75
CA GLY A 34 13.85 7.59 0.89
C GLY A 34 12.43 7.00 0.73
N LEU A 35 11.42 7.68 1.27
CA LEU A 35 10.02 7.30 1.09
C LEU A 35 9.58 7.47 -0.37
N ASP A 36 9.90 8.62 -0.98
CA ASP A 36 9.63 8.92 -2.40
C ASP A 36 10.21 7.86 -3.33
N VAL A 37 11.48 7.50 -3.13
CA VAL A 37 12.14 6.46 -3.93
C VAL A 37 11.45 5.11 -3.73
N GLY A 38 11.03 4.78 -2.51
CA GLY A 38 10.26 3.58 -2.22
C GLY A 38 8.94 3.52 -2.98
N ILE A 39 8.19 4.62 -2.98
CA ILE A 39 6.92 4.77 -3.71
C ILE A 39 7.15 4.66 -5.22
N ALA A 40 8.12 5.41 -5.75
CA ALA A 40 8.46 5.41 -7.17
C ALA A 40 8.82 3.99 -7.65
N LEU A 41 9.61 3.25 -6.87
CA LEU A 41 9.95 1.85 -7.17
C LEU A 41 8.72 0.94 -7.11
N ALA A 42 7.87 1.07 -6.09
CA ALA A 42 6.66 0.26 -5.94
C ALA A 42 5.67 0.50 -7.09
N VAL A 43 5.46 1.75 -7.49
CA VAL A 43 4.62 2.13 -8.63
C VAL A 43 5.24 1.63 -9.94
N ALA A 44 6.54 1.83 -10.16
CA ALA A 44 7.22 1.35 -11.35
C ALA A 44 7.09 -0.18 -11.51
N VAL A 45 7.31 -0.94 -10.43
CA VAL A 45 7.14 -2.40 -10.44
C VAL A 45 5.68 -2.78 -10.68
N THR A 46 4.72 -2.04 -10.13
CA THR A 46 3.29 -2.23 -10.38
C THR A 46 2.93 -2.02 -11.84
N VAL A 47 3.42 -0.94 -12.47
CA VAL A 47 3.21 -0.65 -13.89
C VAL A 47 3.84 -1.73 -14.77
N VAL A 48 5.07 -2.16 -14.47
CA VAL A 48 5.72 -3.25 -15.21
C VAL A 48 4.93 -4.55 -15.06
N ALA A 49 4.43 -4.86 -13.85
CA ALA A 49 3.60 -6.04 -13.62
C ALA A 49 2.26 -5.96 -14.36
N LEU A 50 1.66 -4.77 -14.47
CA LEU A 50 0.41 -4.52 -15.19
C LEU A 50 0.60 -4.73 -16.69
N VAL A 51 1.64 -4.12 -17.28
CA VAL A 51 1.97 -4.28 -18.71
C VAL A 51 2.32 -5.72 -19.07
N ARG A 52 2.97 -6.45 -18.15
CA ARG A 52 3.32 -7.87 -18.33
C ARG A 52 2.20 -8.84 -17.97
N LEU A 53 1.03 -8.35 -17.54
CA LEU A 53 -0.10 -9.17 -17.07
C LEU A 53 0.34 -10.22 -16.02
N SER A 54 1.22 -9.81 -15.12
CA SER A 54 1.83 -10.69 -14.12
C SER A 54 0.83 -11.13 -13.07
N VAL A 55 0.89 -12.40 -12.67
CA VAL A 55 0.08 -12.96 -11.56
C VAL A 55 0.42 -12.29 -10.22
N LYS A 56 1.59 -11.64 -10.11
CA LYS A 56 2.02 -10.93 -8.90
C LYS A 56 1.51 -9.47 -8.84
N LEU A 57 0.77 -9.01 -9.84
CA LEU A 57 0.21 -7.64 -9.88
C LEU A 57 -0.53 -7.25 -8.59
N PRO A 58 -1.41 -8.08 -7.98
CA PRO A 58 -2.11 -7.69 -6.76
C PRO A 58 -1.18 -7.37 -5.60
N ILE A 59 -0.05 -8.09 -5.49
CA ILE A 59 0.93 -7.89 -4.42
C ILE A 59 1.61 -6.53 -4.59
N TYR A 60 2.10 -6.24 -5.79
CA TYR A 60 2.79 -4.98 -6.06
C TYR A 60 1.85 -3.77 -5.94
N ALA A 61 0.62 -3.90 -6.44
CA ALA A 61 -0.38 -2.85 -6.32
C ALA A 61 -0.77 -2.61 -4.85
N SER A 62 -0.90 -3.66 -4.03
CA SER A 62 -1.16 -3.50 -2.58
C SER A 62 -0.01 -2.79 -1.85
N ILE A 63 1.25 -3.09 -2.21
CA ILE A 63 2.43 -2.42 -1.66
C ILE A 63 2.43 -0.94 -2.05
N ALA A 64 2.25 -0.64 -3.34
CA ALA A 64 2.21 0.75 -3.84
C ALA A 64 1.10 1.56 -3.17
N GLY A 65 -0.11 0.99 -3.08
CA GLY A 65 -1.24 1.66 -2.41
C GLY A 65 -1.00 1.89 -0.92
N THR A 66 -0.36 0.95 -0.22
CA THR A 66 0.00 1.13 1.19
C THR A 66 1.04 2.23 1.38
N LEU A 67 2.06 2.28 0.52
CA LEU A 67 3.10 3.31 0.60
C LEU A 67 2.54 4.71 0.33
N LEU A 68 1.62 4.87 -0.64
CA LEU A 68 0.94 6.13 -0.90
C LEU A 68 0.06 6.60 0.26
N LEU A 69 -0.58 5.68 1.00
CA LEU A 69 -1.29 6.05 2.24
C LEU A 69 -0.32 6.50 3.33
N CYS A 70 0.85 5.86 3.43
CA CYS A 70 1.89 6.27 4.36
C CYS A 70 2.46 7.64 4.00
N ASP A 71 2.60 7.95 2.72
CA ASP A 71 3.04 9.25 2.19
C ASP A 71 2.08 10.38 2.59
N ALA A 72 0.79 10.21 2.27
CA ALA A 72 -0.25 11.16 2.64
C ALA A 72 -0.30 11.44 4.14
N TRP A 73 -0.13 10.39 4.95
CA TRP A 73 0.00 10.55 6.39
C TRP A 73 1.28 11.30 6.77
N PHE A 74 2.43 10.94 6.18
CA PHE A 74 3.73 11.53 6.48
C PHE A 74 3.76 13.02 6.15
N ASP A 75 3.32 13.43 4.97
CA ASP A 75 3.33 14.82 4.53
C ASP A 75 2.38 15.68 5.36
N THR A 76 1.19 15.17 5.70
CA THR A 76 0.24 15.90 6.54
C THR A 76 0.73 16.12 7.98
N VAL A 77 1.40 15.14 8.59
CA VAL A 77 1.89 15.26 9.97
C VAL A 77 3.22 16.00 10.10
N THR A 78 3.96 16.16 9.00
CA THR A 78 5.26 16.84 8.98
C THR A 78 5.17 18.30 8.50
N SER A 79 4.06 18.66 7.86
CA SER A 79 3.76 20.03 7.40
C SER A 79 3.56 21.04 8.52
N GLN A 80 4.03 22.27 8.32
CA GLN A 80 3.71 23.36 9.25
C GLN A 80 2.26 23.84 9.08
N PRO A 81 1.61 24.31 10.17
CA PRO A 81 0.28 24.90 10.09
C PRO A 81 0.23 26.07 9.09
N GLY A 82 -0.83 26.13 8.28
CA GLY A 82 -1.04 27.18 7.29
C GLY A 82 -0.96 26.67 5.86
N TRP A 83 -0.14 27.31 5.03
CA TRP A 83 -0.06 27.02 3.60
C TRP A 83 0.53 25.64 3.30
N GLU A 84 1.58 25.23 4.01
CA GLU A 84 2.19 23.90 3.82
C GLU A 84 1.20 22.78 4.11
N LEU A 85 0.49 22.84 5.24
CA LEU A 85 -0.56 21.87 5.55
C LEU A 85 -1.69 21.87 4.51
N ALA A 86 -2.10 23.04 4.01
CA ALA A 86 -3.13 23.11 2.98
C ALA A 86 -2.67 22.47 1.67
N TRP A 87 -1.39 22.64 1.31
CA TRP A 87 -0.78 22.02 0.15
C TRP A 87 -0.68 20.50 0.32
N ALA A 88 -0.12 20.02 1.44
CA ALA A 88 -0.03 18.59 1.73
C ALA A 88 -1.41 17.92 1.77
N ALA A 89 -2.41 18.58 2.35
CA ALA A 89 -3.79 18.07 2.35
C ALA A 89 -4.38 18.02 0.93
N ALA A 90 -4.10 19.01 0.08
CA ALA A 90 -4.55 19.00 -1.30
C ALA A 90 -3.88 17.88 -2.11
N GLU A 91 -2.57 17.69 -1.96
CA GLU A 91 -1.80 16.63 -2.60
C GLU A 91 -2.29 15.24 -2.16
N ALA A 92 -2.51 15.05 -0.86
CA ALA A 92 -3.11 13.83 -0.32
C ALA A 92 -4.48 13.53 -0.91
N LEU A 93 -5.39 14.50 -0.93
CA LEU A 93 -6.75 14.29 -1.39
C LEU A 93 -6.85 14.10 -2.91
N VAL A 94 -5.97 14.74 -3.69
CA VAL A 94 -6.09 14.80 -5.15
C VAL A 94 -5.17 13.80 -5.86
N ALA A 95 -4.00 13.49 -5.29
CA ALA A 95 -3.01 12.62 -5.90
C ALA A 95 -2.85 11.30 -5.14
N GLU A 96 -2.43 11.35 -3.87
CA GLU A 96 -1.96 10.17 -3.17
C GLU A 96 -3.10 9.21 -2.81
N LEU A 97 -4.18 9.70 -2.18
CA LEU A 97 -5.33 8.87 -1.81
C LEU A 97 -6.06 8.30 -3.04
N PRO A 98 -6.33 9.07 -4.11
CA PRO A 98 -6.92 8.51 -5.32
C PRO A 98 -6.03 7.45 -5.97
N LEU A 99 -4.71 7.67 -6.02
CA LEU A 99 -3.79 6.70 -6.58
C LEU A 99 -3.69 5.43 -5.70
N ALA A 100 -3.69 5.58 -4.38
CA ALA A 100 -3.76 4.46 -3.44
C ALA A 100 -5.04 3.65 -3.64
N ALA A 101 -6.19 4.31 -3.74
CA ALA A 101 -7.48 3.67 -4.02
C ALA A 101 -7.46 2.92 -5.35
N PHE A 102 -6.87 3.51 -6.40
CA PHE A 102 -6.70 2.86 -7.70
C PHE A 102 -5.81 1.62 -7.62
N CYS A 103 -4.69 1.69 -6.89
CA CYS A 103 -3.81 0.55 -6.65
C CYS A 103 -4.54 -0.59 -5.91
N PHE A 104 -5.31 -0.28 -4.86
CA PHE A 104 -6.10 -1.29 -4.16
C PHE A 104 -7.21 -1.86 -5.05
N TRP A 105 -7.86 -1.03 -5.87
CA TRP A 105 -8.85 -1.50 -6.83
C TRP A 105 -8.27 -2.51 -7.82
N ILE A 106 -7.09 -2.22 -8.39
CA ILE A 106 -6.36 -3.18 -9.24
C ILE A 106 -6.07 -4.48 -8.47
N ALA A 107 -5.63 -4.39 -7.21
CA ALA A 107 -5.30 -5.56 -6.42
C ALA A 107 -6.52 -6.46 -6.20
N PHE A 108 -7.66 -5.88 -5.84
CA PHE A 108 -8.90 -6.63 -5.62
C PHE A 108 -9.50 -7.20 -6.90
N ASP A 109 -9.46 -6.44 -8.01
CA ASP A 109 -9.96 -6.91 -9.29
C ASP A 109 -9.13 -8.10 -9.82
N ALA A 110 -7.80 -7.97 -9.79
CA ALA A 110 -6.90 -9.01 -10.28
C ALA A 110 -7.00 -10.31 -9.44
N GLU A 111 -7.16 -10.22 -8.12
CA GLU A 111 -7.45 -11.37 -7.25
C GLU A 111 -8.79 -12.03 -7.60
N SER A 112 -9.85 -11.23 -7.80
CA SER A 112 -11.19 -11.71 -8.13
C SER A 112 -11.19 -12.48 -9.46
N VAL A 113 -10.52 -11.95 -10.48
CA VAL A 113 -10.35 -12.60 -11.78
C VAL A 113 -9.52 -13.88 -11.66
N ALA A 114 -8.45 -13.88 -10.87
CA ALA A 114 -7.63 -15.06 -10.64
C ALA A 114 -8.43 -16.18 -9.94
N MET A 115 -9.26 -15.82 -8.95
CA MET A 115 -10.11 -16.76 -8.23
C MET A 115 -11.17 -17.37 -9.15
N ALA A 116 -11.85 -16.56 -9.97
CA ALA A 116 -12.83 -17.04 -10.95
C ALA A 116 -12.21 -18.03 -11.95
N ARG A 117 -11.01 -17.74 -12.46
CA ARG A 117 -10.27 -18.64 -13.38
C ARG A 117 -9.92 -19.98 -12.72
N ARG A 118 -9.59 -20.00 -11.43
CA ARG A 118 -9.29 -21.23 -10.68
C ARG A 118 -10.54 -22.10 -10.53
N PHE A 119 -11.69 -21.51 -10.22
CA PHE A 119 -12.96 -22.24 -10.14
C PHE A 119 -13.36 -22.88 -11.47
N VAL A 120 -13.29 -22.11 -12.58
CA VAL A 120 -13.62 -22.63 -13.92
C VAL A 120 -12.69 -23.80 -14.30
N ARG A 121 -11.39 -23.70 -14.00
CA ARG A 121 -10.44 -24.80 -14.25
C ARG A 121 -10.73 -26.04 -13.41
N ALA A 122 -11.10 -25.87 -12.14
CA ALA A 122 -11.45 -26.98 -11.27
C ALA A 122 -12.70 -27.72 -11.79
N ALA A 123 -13.77 -26.99 -12.13
CA ALA A 123 -14.99 -27.57 -12.68
C ALA A 123 -14.75 -28.34 -13.99
N ALA A 124 -13.91 -27.80 -14.88
CA ALA A 124 -13.53 -28.46 -16.14
C ALA A 124 -12.66 -29.72 -15.94
N SER A 125 -11.92 -29.81 -14.83
CA SER A 125 -11.13 -31.01 -14.50
C SER A 125 -12.01 -32.13 -13.95
N THR A 126 -13.03 -31.80 -13.15
CA THR A 126 -14.00 -32.77 -12.61
C THR A 126 -14.83 -33.42 -13.71
N SER A 127 -15.38 -32.63 -14.63
CA SER A 127 -16.19 -33.16 -15.74
C SER A 127 -15.39 -34.04 -16.70
N ARG A 128 -14.10 -33.75 -16.88
CA ARG A 128 -13.20 -34.60 -17.68
C ARG A 128 -12.94 -35.95 -17.02
N SER A 129 -12.83 -36.00 -15.69
CA SER A 129 -12.61 -37.24 -14.95
C SER A 129 -13.82 -38.18 -15.02
N GLU A 130 -15.04 -37.63 -14.91
CA GLU A 130 -16.28 -38.41 -15.01
C GLU A 130 -16.53 -38.96 -16.42
N ALA A 131 -16.10 -38.26 -17.47
CA ALA A 131 -16.25 -38.72 -18.85
C ALA A 131 -15.27 -39.85 -19.25
N THR A 132 -14.25 -40.13 -18.43
CA THR A 132 -13.20 -41.13 -18.72
C THR A 132 -13.25 -42.38 -17.84
N GLY A 133 -14.17 -42.46 -16.87
CA GLY A 133 -14.40 -43.62 -16.01
C GLY A 133 -15.67 -44.37 -16.41
#